data_AF-A0A7V1ZM49-F1
#
_entry.id   AF-A0A7V1ZM49-F1
#
_cell.length_a   1.000
_cell.length_b   1.000
_cell.length_c   1.000
_cell.angle_alpha   90.00
_cell.angle_beta   90.00
_cell.angle_gamma   90.00
#
_symmetry.space_group_name_H-M   'P 1'
#
loop_
_entity.id
_entity.type
_entity.pdbx_description
1 polymer ?
#
loop_
_entity_poly.entity_id
_entity_poly.type
_entity_poly.pdbx_seq_one_letter_code
_entity_poly.pdbx_strand_id
1 'polypeptide(L)'
;MDGNPNNISERLTDVSQEKLELAQYFIKCYIAAREGLKKLGILRTERNLQGDYAEWLATEMMGLKLKPSAVHKAYDAVETTIRHLTYKVLIRILTI
;
A
#
# COMPACT_ATOMS: atom_id res chain seq x y z
N MET A 1 -22.00 -35.44 -19.58
CA MET A 1 -21.03 -35.50 -18.47
C MET A 1 -20.43 -34.12 -18.38
N ASP A 2 -21.08 -33.26 -17.61
CA ASP A 2 -20.75 -31.85 -17.56
C ASP A 2 -19.66 -31.67 -16.50
N GLY A 3 -18.41 -31.62 -16.95
CA GLY A 3 -17.27 -31.30 -16.10
C GLY A 3 -17.44 -29.88 -15.57
N ASN A 4 -17.77 -29.78 -14.28
CA ASN A 4 -17.84 -28.51 -13.57
C ASN A 4 -16.46 -27.80 -13.68
N PRO A 5 -16.37 -26.62 -14.33
CA PRO A 5 -15.09 -25.95 -14.57
C PRO A 5 -14.40 -25.41 -13.31
N ASN A 6 -15.04 -25.56 -12.13
CA ASN A 6 -14.58 -24.94 -10.88
C ASN A 6 -13.76 -25.84 -9.94
N ASN A 7 -13.45 -27.10 -10.27
CA ASN A 7 -12.54 -27.88 -9.42
C ASN A 7 -11.07 -27.72 -9.87
N ILE A 8 -10.52 -26.53 -9.65
CA ILE A 8 -9.08 -26.26 -9.87
C ILE A 8 -8.22 -27.14 -8.95
N SER A 9 -8.75 -27.51 -7.78
CA SER A 9 -8.11 -28.41 -6.81
C SER A 9 -7.91 -29.83 -7.35
N GLU A 10 -8.81 -30.34 -8.20
CA GLU A 10 -8.68 -31.68 -8.81
C GLU A 10 -7.57 -31.77 -9.88
N ARG A 11 -7.00 -30.63 -10.31
CA ARG A 11 -5.99 -30.56 -11.39
C ARG A 11 -4.58 -30.26 -10.91
N LEU A 12 -4.39 -30.02 -9.61
CA LEU A 12 -3.11 -29.63 -9.03
C LEU A 12 -2.47 -30.81 -8.31
N THR A 13 -1.15 -30.93 -8.40
CA THR A 13 -0.41 -31.85 -7.54
C THR A 13 -0.48 -31.39 -6.09
N ASP A 14 -0.30 -32.28 -5.12
CA ASP A 14 -0.33 -31.92 -3.69
C ASP A 14 0.63 -30.75 -3.36
N VAL A 15 1.83 -30.75 -3.95
CA VAL A 15 2.81 -29.64 -3.83
C VAL A 15 2.28 -28.32 -4.40
N SER A 16 1.52 -28.38 -5.49
CA SER A 16 0.93 -27.19 -6.11
C SER A 16 -0.29 -26.68 -5.34
N GLN A 17 -1.02 -27.59 -4.70
CA GLN A 17 -2.15 -27.28 -3.83
C GLN A 17 -1.69 -26.56 -2.55
N GLU A 18 -0.65 -27.05 -1.87
CA GLU A 18 -0.05 -26.38 -0.71
C GLU A 18 0.45 -24.97 -1.06
N LYS A 19 1.14 -24.82 -2.19
CA LYS A 19 1.58 -23.50 -2.68
C LYS A 19 0.42 -22.56 -2.96
N LEU A 20 -0.68 -23.07 -3.53
CA LEU A 20 -1.88 -22.29 -3.78
C LEU A 20 -2.50 -21.78 -2.47
N GLU A 21 -2.61 -22.64 -1.47
CA GLU A 21 -3.17 -22.31 -0.17
C GLU A 21 -2.34 -21.25 0.56
N LEU A 22 -1.00 -21.43 0.58
CA LEU A 22 -0.07 -20.44 1.13
C LEU A 22 -0.14 -19.11 0.37
N ALA A 23 -0.16 -19.15 -0.96
CA ALA A 23 -0.29 -17.93 -1.77
C ALA A 23 -1.59 -17.18 -1.46
N GLN A 24 -2.72 -17.89 -1.38
CA GLN A 24 -4.02 -17.31 -1.02
C GLN A 24 -3.99 -16.70 0.39
N TYR A 25 -3.37 -17.37 1.36
CA TYR A 25 -3.19 -16.85 2.71
C TYR A 25 -2.40 -15.54 2.69
N PHE A 26 -1.24 -15.49 2.04
CA PHE A 26 -0.43 -14.27 1.98
C PHE A 26 -1.13 -13.14 1.23
N ILE A 27 -1.86 -13.43 0.16
CA ILE A 27 -2.67 -12.44 -0.56
C ILE A 27 -3.75 -11.85 0.35
N LYS A 28 -4.45 -12.68 1.15
CA LYS A 28 -5.45 -12.20 2.11
C LYS A 28 -4.81 -11.28 3.16
N CYS A 29 -3.67 -11.67 3.73
CA CYS A 29 -2.93 -10.84 4.68
C CYS A 29 -2.51 -9.51 4.06
N TYR A 30 -1.99 -9.54 2.83
CA TYR A 30 -1.59 -8.35 2.09
C TYR A 30 -2.75 -7.38 1.86
N ILE A 31 -3.90 -7.88 1.39
CA ILE A 31 -5.11 -7.07 1.17
C ILE A 31 -5.56 -6.44 2.50
N ALA A 32 -5.67 -7.24 3.57
CA ALA A 32 -6.10 -6.75 4.87
C ALA A 32 -5.17 -5.67 5.44
N ALA A 33 -3.85 -5.86 5.34
CA ALA A 33 -2.87 -4.89 5.77
C ALA A 33 -3.00 -3.56 5.01
N ARG A 34 -3.20 -3.62 3.68
CA ARG A 34 -3.39 -2.42 2.86
C ARG A 34 -4.66 -1.66 3.24
N GLU A 35 -5.77 -2.36 3.43
CA GLU A 35 -7.01 -1.73 3.86
C GLU A 35 -6.86 -1.06 5.24
N GLY A 36 -6.12 -1.69 6.16
CA GLY A 36 -5.75 -1.07 7.44
C GLY A 36 -4.96 0.23 7.25
N LEU A 37 -3.93 0.22 6.40
CA LEU A 37 -3.09 1.38 6.15
C LEU A 37 -3.81 2.52 5.42
N LYS A 38 -4.78 2.22 4.55
CA LYS A 38 -5.67 3.23 3.96
C LYS A 38 -6.55 3.89 5.01
N LYS A 39 -7.15 3.10 5.91
CA LYS A 39 -8.00 3.61 7.00
C LYS A 39 -7.24 4.53 7.94
N LEU A 40 -5.95 4.27 8.15
CA LEU A 40 -5.04 5.13 8.90
C LEU A 40 -4.59 6.39 8.14
N GLY A 41 -4.92 6.51 6.85
CA GLY A 41 -4.47 7.62 6.00
C GLY A 41 -2.99 7.56 5.59
N ILE A 42 -2.32 6.44 5.86
CA ILE A 42 -0.90 6.21 5.55
C ILE A 42 -0.76 5.84 4.08
N LEU A 43 -1.53 4.88 3.59
CA LEU A 43 -1.54 4.48 2.18
C LEU A 43 -2.50 5.40 1.41
N ARG A 44 -1.95 6.26 0.55
CA ARG A 44 -2.69 7.27 -0.22
C ARG A 44 -2.93 6.85 -1.67
N THR A 45 -2.05 6.01 -2.21
CA THR A 45 -2.05 5.51 -3.57
C THR A 45 -2.02 3.98 -3.57
N GLU A 46 -2.59 3.37 -4.60
CA GLU A 46 -2.49 1.91 -4.73
C GLU A 46 -1.10 1.43 -5.17
N ARG A 47 -0.18 2.35 -5.53
CA ARG A 47 1.01 2.02 -6.33
C ARG A 47 2.25 1.70 -5.53
N ASN A 48 2.52 2.40 -4.43
CA ASN A 48 3.77 2.25 -3.69
C ASN A 48 3.56 2.40 -2.17
N LEU A 49 3.47 1.26 -1.48
CA LEU A 49 3.27 1.19 -0.03
C LEU A 49 4.41 1.86 0.73
N GLN A 50 5.65 1.55 0.35
CA GLN A 50 6.85 2.02 1.01
C GLN A 50 7.02 3.54 0.83
N GLY A 51 6.70 4.04 -0.37
CA GLY A 51 6.69 5.48 -0.66
C GLY A 51 5.70 6.21 0.21
N ASP A 52 4.42 5.82 0.15
CA ASP A 52 3.36 6.49 0.91
C ASP A 52 3.62 6.46 2.44
N TYR A 53 4.11 5.33 2.96
CA TYR A 53 4.51 5.21 4.36
C TYR A 53 5.62 6.18 4.74
N ALA A 54 6.68 6.27 3.92
CA ALA A 54 7.79 7.17 4.20
C ALA A 54 7.38 8.64 4.08
N GLU A 55 6.45 9.00 3.19
CA GLU A 55 5.94 10.39 3.08
C GLU A 55 5.11 10.77 4.30
N TRP A 56 4.27 9.85 4.75
CA TRP A 56 3.52 9.99 5.99
C TRP A 56 4.46 10.16 7.19
N LEU A 57 5.41 9.25 7.38
CA LEU A 57 6.32 9.30 8.51
C LEU A 57 7.14 10.60 8.53
N ALA A 58 7.69 11.00 7.39
CA ALA A 58 8.45 12.25 7.28
C ALA A 58 7.58 13.48 7.62
N THR A 59 6.33 13.48 7.19
CA THR A 59 5.37 14.56 7.46
C THR A 59 5.04 14.65 8.94
N GLU A 60 4.71 13.52 9.59
CA GLU A 60 4.43 13.47 11.03
C GLU A 60 5.63 13.96 11.86
N MET A 61 6.84 13.51 11.51
CA MET A 61 8.07 13.93 12.19
C MET A 61 8.35 15.44 12.08
N MET A 62 7.88 16.08 11.00
CA MET A 62 8.04 17.52 10.77
C MET A 62 6.84 18.34 11.26
N GLY A 63 5.81 17.71 11.85
CA GLY A 63 4.58 18.39 12.25
C GLY A 63 3.83 19.00 11.07
N LEU A 64 4.00 18.46 9.87
CA LEU A 64 3.31 18.92 8.67
C LEU A 64 1.99 18.17 8.49
N LYS A 65 1.13 18.63 7.59
CA LYS A 65 -0.07 17.90 7.17
C LYS A 65 0.09 17.39 5.75
N LEU A 66 0.11 16.07 5.61
CA LEU A 66 0.21 15.39 4.33
C LEU A 66 -1.09 15.56 3.53
N LYS A 67 -1.00 15.88 2.24
CA LYS A 67 -2.20 15.99 1.39
C LYS A 67 -2.79 14.60 1.09
N PRO A 68 -4.13 14.46 0.97
CA PRO A 68 -4.75 13.16 0.73
C PRO A 68 -4.46 12.53 -0.64
N SER A 69 -4.03 13.33 -1.62
CA SER A 69 -3.81 12.88 -3.00
C SER A 69 -2.38 13.20 -3.43
N ALA A 70 -1.68 12.17 -3.94
CA ALA A 70 -0.38 12.30 -4.60
C ALA A 70 -0.47 12.93 -6.00
N VAL A 71 -1.68 13.25 -6.49
CA VAL A 71 -1.92 13.82 -7.83
C VAL A 71 -1.89 15.35 -7.84
N HIS A 72 -1.74 16.00 -6.68
CA HIS A 72 -1.51 17.45 -6.65
C HIS A 72 -0.09 17.79 -7.10
N LYS A 73 0.06 18.15 -8.39
CA LYS A 73 1.33 18.40 -9.10
C LYS A 73 2.29 19.44 -8.49
N ALA A 74 1.92 20.15 -7.43
CA ALA A 74 2.70 21.27 -6.91
C ALA A 74 3.47 20.95 -5.62
N TYR A 75 2.91 20.17 -4.68
CA TYR A 75 3.49 19.92 -3.36
C TYR A 75 2.77 18.77 -2.61
N ASP A 76 3.47 18.14 -1.66
CA ASP A 76 3.04 16.90 -0.97
C ASP A 76 2.49 17.16 0.44
N ALA A 77 3.03 18.17 1.13
CA ALA A 77 2.66 18.53 2.49
C ALA A 77 2.55 20.06 2.66
N VAL A 78 1.77 20.46 3.66
CA VAL A 78 1.62 21.87 4.07
C VAL A 78 1.98 22.04 5.54
N GLU A 79 2.61 23.17 5.87
CA GLU A 79 2.80 23.55 7.27
C GLU A 79 1.43 23.78 7.93
N THR A 80 1.28 23.32 9.17
CA THR A 80 0.08 23.61 9.98
C THR A 80 0.15 24.99 10.65
N THR A 81 1.29 25.68 10.55
CA THR A 81 1.55 27.01 11.11
C THR A 81 1.22 28.15 10.14
N ILE A 82 1.30 29.38 10.66
CA ILE A 82 0.75 30.65 10.12
C ILE A 82 1.18 30.98 8.67
N ARG A 83 2.29 30.41 8.16
CA ARG A 83 2.90 30.83 6.89
C ARG A 83 2.48 30.06 5.64
N HIS A 84 1.64 29.02 5.74
CA HIS A 84 1.14 28.25 4.58
C HIS A 84 2.23 27.81 3.59
N LEU A 85 3.41 27.43 4.10
CA LEU A 85 4.50 26.93 3.26
C LEU A 85 4.16 25.54 2.71
N THR A 86 4.59 25.30 1.48
CA THR A 86 4.38 24.03 0.76
C THR A 86 5.70 23.29 0.60
N TYR A 87 5.67 21.97 0.82
CA TYR A 87 6.87 21.12 0.81
C TYR A 87 6.71 19.97 -0.18
N LYS A 88 7.81 19.62 -0.84
CA LYS A 88 7.93 18.36 -1.60
C LYS A 88 8.69 17.34 -0.79
N VAL A 89 8.18 16.12 -0.71
CA VAL A 89 8.82 15.02 0.02
C VAL A 89 9.47 14.10 -1.01
N LEU A 90 10.80 13.94 -0.92
CA LEU A 90 11.57 13.07 -1.80
C LEU A 90 12.08 11.87 -1.01
N ILE A 91 11.73 10.66 -1.46
CA ILE A 91 12.17 9.42 -0.81
C ILE A 91 13.06 8.64 -1.76
N ARG A 92 14.11 8.05 -1.20
CA ARG A 92 14.94 7.05 -1.86
C ARG A 92 14.84 5.76 -1.08
N ILE A 93 14.29 4.72 -1.72
CA ILE A 93 14.26 3.37 -1.17
C ILE A 93 15.52 2.66 -1.64
N LEU A 94 16.35 2.20 -0.69
CA LEU A 94 17.50 1.33 -0.97
C LEU A 94 17.06 -0.11 -0.71
N THR A 95 16.96 -0.91 -1.76
CA THR A 95 16.71 -2.35 -1.64
C THR A 95 17.99 -3.02 -1.14
N ILE A 96 17.90 -3.75 -0.03
CA ILE A 96 19.00 -4.55 0.55
C ILE A 96 19.09 -5.90 -0.14
#